data_AF-A0AAE3QNG9-F1
#
_entry.id   AF-A0AAE3QNG9-F1
#
_cell.length_a   1.000
_cell.length_b   1.000
_cell.length_c   1.000
_cell.angle_alpha   90.00
_cell.angle_beta   90.00
_cell.angle_gamma   90.00
#
_symmetry.space_group_name_H-M   'P 1'
#
loop_
_entity.id
_entity.type
_entity.pdbx_description
1 polymer ?
#
loop_
_entity_poly.entity_id
_entity_poly.type
_entity_poly.pdbx_seq_one_letter_code
_entity_poly.pdbx_strand_id
1 'polypeptide(L)'
;MNTITLKEVLNTIDTHREQPFDITFIKADVRRKVAGKSATYQQVVLHSIDRDNSIRRVLLKNGKVRAIHIRLITHYNNQLVIY
;
A
#
# COMPACT_ATOMS: atom_id res chain seq x y z
N MET A 1 -1.60 6.91 -19.19
CA MET A 1 -1.39 6.54 -17.78
C MET A 1 -2.57 5.68 -17.36
N ASN A 2 -2.34 4.45 -16.90
CA ASN A 2 -3.44 3.60 -16.41
C ASN A 2 -3.75 3.98 -14.96
N THR A 3 -5.03 4.18 -14.68
CA THR A 3 -5.56 4.47 -13.34
C THR A 3 -6.25 3.23 -12.79
N ILE A 4 -6.32 3.13 -11.46
CA ILE A 4 -7.07 2.11 -10.73
C ILE A 4 -7.69 2.77 -9.51
N THR A 5 -8.93 2.42 -9.16
CA THR A 5 -9.56 2.98 -7.96
C THR A 5 -8.98 2.34 -6.69
N LEU A 6 -8.96 3.08 -5.58
CA LEU A 6 -8.58 2.52 -4.29
C LEU A 6 -9.43 1.29 -3.94
N LYS A 7 -10.73 1.31 -4.30
CA LYS A 7 -11.63 0.17 -4.10
C LYS A 7 -11.16 -1.07 -4.84
N GLU A 8 -10.77 -0.95 -6.12
CA GLU A 8 -10.23 -2.06 -6.91
C GLU A 8 -8.90 -2.57 -6.35
N VAL A 9 -8.01 -1.67 -5.93
CA VAL A 9 -6.76 -2.03 -5.25
C VAL A 9 -7.04 -2.88 -4.01
N LEU A 10 -7.93 -2.42 -3.13
CA LEU A 10 -8.26 -3.13 -1.88
C LEU A 10 -8.92 -4.48 -2.16
N ASN A 11 -9.86 -4.54 -3.09
CA ASN A 11 -10.49 -5.79 -3.50
C ASN A 11 -9.45 -6.80 -4.04
N THR A 12 -8.51 -6.32 -4.86
CA THR A 12 -7.46 -7.18 -5.44
C THR A 12 -6.54 -7.73 -4.36
N ILE A 13 -6.02 -6.87 -3.48
CA ILE A 13 -5.10 -7.25 -2.41
C ILE A 13 -5.79 -8.18 -1.39
N ASP A 14 -7.02 -7.87 -1.00
CA ASP A 14 -7.73 -8.62 0.05
C ASP A 14 -8.19 -10.01 -0.43
N THR A 15 -8.45 -10.15 -1.74
CA THR A 15 -8.84 -11.41 -2.40
C THR A 15 -7.63 -12.27 -2.76
N HIS A 16 -6.59 -11.67 -3.37
CA HIS A 16 -5.39 -12.37 -3.85
C HIS A 16 -4.21 -12.18 -2.89
N ARG A 17 -4.36 -12.63 -1.65
CA ARG A 17 -3.41 -12.33 -0.57
C ARG A 17 -1.98 -12.83 -0.81
N GLU A 18 -1.86 -13.96 -1.50
CA GLU A 18 -0.59 -14.63 -1.81
C GLU A 18 0.07 -14.06 -3.07
N GLN A 19 -0.64 -13.24 -3.85
CA GLN A 19 -0.11 -12.68 -5.09
C GLN A 19 0.83 -11.51 -4.76
N PRO A 20 2.09 -11.53 -5.22
CA PRO A 20 3.00 -10.40 -5.04
C PRO A 20 2.52 -9.18 -5.82
N PHE A 21 2.64 -8.01 -5.21
CA PHE A 21 2.32 -6.73 -5.84
C PHE A 21 3.34 -5.65 -5.47
N ASP A 22 3.36 -4.59 -6.27
CA ASP A 22 4.16 -3.40 -6.04
C ASP A 22 3.24 -2.27 -5.55
N ILE A 23 3.66 -1.54 -4.52
CA ILE A 23 2.86 -0.46 -3.95
C ILE A 23 3.73 0.75 -3.62
N THR A 24 3.25 1.92 -4.01
CA THR A 24 3.85 3.20 -3.64
C THR A 24 2.91 3.97 -2.74
N PHE A 25 3.44 4.52 -1.66
CA PHE A 25 2.68 5.30 -0.70
C PHE A 25 3.50 6.49 -0.18
N ILE A 26 2.82 7.51 0.31
CA ILE A 26 3.45 8.66 0.95
C ILE A 26 3.73 8.31 2.41
N LYS A 27 4.99 8.42 2.86
CA LYS A 27 5.30 8.34 4.28
C LYS A 27 4.89 9.65 4.94
N ALA A 28 4.14 9.61 6.03
CA ALA A 28 3.92 10.80 6.84
C ALA A 28 5.25 11.24 7.48
N ASP A 29 5.67 12.49 7.27
CA ASP A 29 6.76 13.07 8.04
C ASP A 29 6.17 13.64 9.34
N VAL A 30 6.13 12.79 10.36
CA VAL A 30 5.53 13.10 11.67
C VAL A 30 6.21 14.30 12.33
N ARG A 31 7.51 14.53 12.09
CA ARG A 31 8.26 15.65 12.69
C ARG A 31 7.87 16.98 12.09
N ARG A 32 7.67 17.01 10.77
CA ARG A 32 7.35 18.23 10.02
C ARG A 32 5.85 18.44 9.81
N LYS A 33 5.01 17.48 10.19
CA LYS A 33 3.55 17.49 9.96
C LYS A 33 3.16 17.71 8.49
N VAL A 34 4.00 17.24 7.56
CA VAL A 34 3.76 17.34 6.10
C VAL A 34 3.82 15.96 5.45
N ALA A 35 3.28 15.87 4.25
CA ALA A 35 3.51 14.73 3.36
C ALA A 35 5.03 14.54 3.19
N GLY A 36 5.55 13.40 3.63
CA GLY A 36 6.95 13.05 3.50
C GLY A 36 7.26 12.47 2.12
N LYS A 37 8.44 11.84 1.99
CA LYS A 37 8.86 11.22 0.73
C LYS A 37 7.96 10.03 0.38
N SER A 38 7.74 9.83 -0.92
CA SER A 38 7.17 8.58 -1.43
C SER A 38 8.11 7.41 -1.10
N ALA A 39 7.51 6.27 -0.83
CA ALA A 39 8.21 5.01 -0.68
C ALA A 39 7.52 3.95 -1.51
N THR A 40 8.31 3.15 -2.21
CA THR A 40 7.84 2.03 -3.01
C THR A 40 8.31 0.74 -2.37
N TYR A 41 7.40 -0.20 -2.18
CA TYR A 41 7.73 -1.58 -1.90
C TYR A 41 7.38 -2.44 -3.10
N GLN A 42 8.32 -3.30 -3.48
CA GLN A 42 8.17 -4.17 -4.64
C GLN A 42 7.99 -5.62 -4.19
N GLN A 43 7.16 -6.36 -4.90
CA GLN A 43 6.92 -7.79 -4.73
C GLN A 43 6.58 -8.13 -3.27
N VAL A 44 5.69 -7.35 -2.68
CA VAL A 44 5.17 -7.59 -1.33
C VAL A 44 3.91 -8.44 -1.41
N VAL A 45 3.64 -9.18 -0.35
CA VAL A 45 2.40 -9.94 -0.20
C VAL A 45 1.60 -9.43 1.00
N LEU A 46 0.28 -9.61 0.97
CA LEU A 46 -0.54 -9.19 2.10
C LEU A 46 -0.29 -10.13 3.29
N HIS A 47 0.06 -9.56 4.44
CA HIS A 47 0.25 -10.31 5.67
C HIS A 47 -1.01 -10.26 6.56
N SER A 48 -1.56 -9.07 6.81
CA SER A 48 -2.76 -8.93 7.64
C SER A 48 -3.53 -7.64 7.32
N ILE A 49 -4.79 -7.61 7.74
CA ILE A 49 -5.69 -6.46 7.55
C ILE A 49 -6.08 -5.89 8.92
N ASP A 50 -6.02 -4.57 9.04
CA ASP A 50 -6.46 -3.82 10.22
C ASP A 50 -7.52 -2.83 9.75
N ARG A 51 -8.79 -3.23 9.92
CA ARG A 51 -9.94 -2.48 9.35
C ARG A 51 -10.22 -1.22 10.15
N ASP A 52 -10.06 -1.28 11.48
CA ASP A 52 -10.33 -0.17 12.39
C ASP A 52 -9.42 1.03 12.10
N ASN A 53 -8.16 0.76 11.75
CA ASN A 53 -7.18 1.81 11.42
C ASN A 53 -6.97 2.01 9.92
N SER A 54 -7.75 1.36 9.06
CA SER A 54 -7.58 1.44 7.60
C SER A 54 -6.14 1.12 7.16
N ILE A 55 -5.54 0.09 7.75
CA ILE A 55 -4.16 -0.34 7.51
C ILE A 55 -4.14 -1.71 6.81
N ARG A 56 -3.17 -1.89 5.91
CA ARG A 56 -2.75 -3.18 5.39
C ARG A 56 -1.32 -3.44 5.84
N ARG A 57 -1.08 -4.61 6.43
CA ARG A 57 0.27 -5.07 6.78
C ARG A 57 0.77 -5.94 5.63
N VAL A 58 1.93 -5.60 5.09
CA VAL A 58 2.55 -6.33 3.97
C VAL A 58 3.86 -6.97 4.42
N LEU A 59 4.14 -8.16 3.89
CA LEU A 59 5.40 -8.86 4.08
C LEU A 59 6.37 -8.49 2.95
N LEU A 60 7.55 -7.99 3.32
CA LEU A 60 8.62 -7.67 2.39
C LEU A 60 9.47 -8.91 2.09
N LYS A 61 10.22 -8.90 0.97
CA LYS A 61 11.17 -9.98 0.62
C LYS A 61 12.20 -10.30 1.71
N ASN A 62 12.55 -9.33 2.55
CA ASN A 62 13.48 -9.50 3.65
C ASN A 62 12.83 -10.07 4.93
N GLY A 63 11.60 -10.58 4.84
CA GLY A 63 10.84 -11.16 5.95
C GLY A 63 10.24 -10.13 6.92
N LYS A 64 10.49 -8.82 6.73
CA LYS A 64 9.94 -7.79 7.61
C LYS A 64 8.50 -7.48 7.23
N VAL A 65 7.65 -7.29 8.25
CA VAL A 65 6.28 -6.81 8.09
C VAL A 65 6.24 -5.29 8.22
N ARG A 66 5.51 -4.61 7.33
CA ARG A 66 5.30 -3.16 7.36
C ARG A 66 3.82 -2.81 7.25
N ALA A 67 3.39 -1.86 8.05
CA ALA A 67 2.04 -1.29 7.99
C ALA A 67 2.00 -0.17 6.94
N ILE A 68 0.93 -0.16 6.14
CA ILE A 68 0.62 0.86 5.15
C ILE A 68 -0.81 1.31 5.40
N HIS A 69 -1.00 2.61 5.60
CA HIS A 69 -2.33 3.19 5.67
C HIS A 69 -2.90 3.36 4.26
N ILE A 70 -4.11 2.87 4.01
CA ILE A 70 -4.67 2.77 2.65
C ILE A 70 -4.84 4.14 1.97
N ARG A 71 -5.13 5.19 2.74
CA ARG A 71 -5.26 6.57 2.22
C ARG A 71 -3.95 7.23 1.80
N LEU A 72 -2.81 6.57 2.05
CA LEU A 72 -1.50 7.09 1.64
C LEU A 72 -1.00 6.41 0.37
N ILE A 73 -1.73 5.42 -0.16
CA ILE A 73 -1.40 4.72 -1.39
C ILE A 73 -1.58 5.68 -2.56
N THR A 74 -0.56 5.75 -3.42
CA THR A 74 -0.57 6.58 -4.63
C THR A 74 -0.44 5.73 -5.88
N HIS A 75 0.28 4.61 -5.84
CA HIS A 75 0.39 3.70 -6.97
C HIS A 75 0.27 2.24 -6.54
N TYR A 76 -0.32 1.44 -7.41
CA TYR A 76 -0.43 -0.01 -7.29
C TYR A 76 -0.05 -0.65 -8.62
N ASN A 77 0.96 -1.54 -8.64
CA ASN A 77 1.48 -2.16 -9.87
C ASN A 77 1.73 -1.15 -11.00
N ASN A 78 2.37 -0.02 -10.66
CA ASN A 78 2.65 1.10 -11.58
C ASN A 78 1.41 1.84 -12.14
N GLN A 79 0.20 1.55 -11.63
CA GLN A 79 -1.03 2.29 -11.95
C GLN A 79 -1.28 3.37 -10.89
N LEU A 80 -1.77 4.53 -11.31
CA LEU A 80 -2.12 5.63 -10.41
C LEU A 80 -3.42 5.30 -9.66
N VAL A 81 -3.40 5.43 -8.33
CA VAL A 81 -4.58 5.18 -7.49
C VAL A 81 -5.45 6.44 -7.40
N ILE A 82 -6.72 6.30 -7.75
CA ILE A 82 -7.75 7.33 -7.62
C ILE A 82 -8.79 6.95 -6.57
N TYR A 83 -9.44 7.95 -5.96
CA TYR A 83 -10.36 7.78 -4.83
C TYR A 83 -11.82 7.81 -5.26
#